data_AF-A0A6J0B9E1-F1
#
_entry.id   AF-A0A6J0B9E1-F1
#
_cell.length_a   1.000
_cell.length_b   1.000
_cell.length_c   1.000
_cell.angle_alpha   90.00
_cell.angle_beta   90.00
_cell.angle_gamma   90.00
#
_symmetry.space_group_name_H-M   'P 1'
#
loop_
_entity.id
_entity.type
_entity.pdbx_description
1 polymer ?
#
loop_
_entity_poly.entity_id
_entity_poly.type
_entity_poly.pdbx_seq_one_letter_code
_entity_poly.pdbx_strand_id
1 'polypeptide(L)'
;MSYLGLISPFCRLSVAGGAVCSIRTITTNLSPLFFKATSVLLGEPLKKKKKLDPMIVRQREEKRKRRLEKLIKRMEKGALQYKPIEECEVPMKLIDEKDERMRHLPPISDETTDERELLKKAWSLYKLRQHYRLMRMVDRVLGSHQKALDELKMESEELYLEAIQVDLNLVPYSSRGPVSTPPIKNYPSPDGEYQDISKTWG
;
A
#
# COMPACT_ATOMS: atom_id res chain seq x y z
N MET A 1 -0.42 97.71 24.31
CA MET A 1 -0.71 96.92 25.53
C MET A 1 -0.72 95.45 25.14
N SER A 2 0.05 94.64 25.86
CA SER A 2 0.40 93.25 25.57
C SER A 2 -0.82 92.31 25.58
N TYR A 3 -1.05 91.57 24.49
CA TYR A 3 -2.03 90.47 24.44
C TYR A 3 -1.37 89.09 24.31
N LEU A 4 -0.04 89.01 24.44
CA LEU A 4 0.73 87.76 24.33
C LEU A 4 0.39 86.72 25.42
N GLY A 5 -0.34 87.12 26.47
CA GLY A 5 -0.80 86.24 27.55
C GLY A 5 -2.13 85.51 27.30
N LEU A 6 -2.89 85.84 26.24
CA LEU A 6 -4.22 85.23 25.98
C LEU A 6 -4.20 84.06 24.98
N ILE A 7 -3.06 83.77 24.33
CA ILE A 7 -2.98 82.76 23.26
C ILE A 7 -2.56 81.37 23.79
N SER A 8 -1.89 81.32 24.95
CA SER A 8 -1.45 80.07 25.61
C SER A 8 -2.55 79.03 25.89
N PRO A 9 -3.78 79.39 26.32
CA PRO A 9 -4.80 78.38 26.62
C PRO A 9 -5.54 77.86 25.38
N PHE A 10 -5.40 78.51 24.21
CA PHE A 10 -6.10 78.10 22.98
C PHE A 10 -5.28 77.18 22.06
N CYS A 11 -3.98 77.00 22.30
CA CYS A 11 -3.13 76.07 21.51
C CYS A 11 -3.48 74.59 21.68
N ARG A 12 -4.32 74.21 22.66
CA ARG A 12 -4.77 72.83 22.86
C ARG A 12 -5.93 72.42 21.95
N LEU A 13 -6.51 73.35 21.19
CA LEU A 13 -7.67 73.09 20.33
C LEU A 13 -7.38 73.22 18.82
N SER A 14 -6.14 73.55 18.42
CA SER A 14 -5.78 73.57 16.99
C SER A 14 -5.23 72.22 16.54
N VAL A 15 -6.11 71.39 15.98
CA VAL A 15 -5.71 70.29 15.09
C VAL A 15 -5.42 70.93 13.73
N ALA A 16 -4.16 71.29 13.49
CA ALA A 16 -3.48 71.22 12.19
C ALA A 16 -2.26 72.17 12.17
N GLY A 17 -1.10 71.62 11.85
CA GLY A 17 0.09 72.42 11.57
C GLY A 17 1.33 71.56 11.36
N GLY A 18 1.30 70.67 10.37
CA GLY A 18 2.50 69.92 9.94
C GLY A 18 2.18 68.48 9.59
N ALA A 19 1.81 68.25 8.34
CA ALA A 19 1.60 66.92 7.79
C ALA A 19 2.89 66.08 7.85
N VAL A 20 2.89 65.04 8.68
CA VAL A 20 3.42 63.72 8.28
C VAL A 20 2.43 62.69 8.80
N CYS A 21 1.85 61.95 7.87
CA CYS A 21 0.86 60.90 8.06
C CYS A 21 1.31 59.91 9.16
N SER A 22 0.80 60.05 10.39
CA SER A 22 0.98 59.03 11.43
C SER A 22 -0.08 57.96 11.22
N ILE A 23 0.14 57.09 10.24
CA ILE A 23 -0.61 55.83 10.14
C ILE A 23 -0.10 54.97 11.30
N ARG A 24 -0.70 55.13 12.48
CA ARG A 24 -0.56 54.18 13.57
C ARG A 24 -1.23 52.89 13.10
N THR A 25 -0.46 51.88 12.68
CA THR A 25 -1.01 50.56 12.36
C THR A 25 -1.36 49.84 13.65
N ILE A 26 -2.55 50.14 14.19
CA ILE A 26 -3.18 49.33 15.24
C ILE A 26 -3.60 48.03 14.57
N THR A 27 -2.96 46.91 14.93
CA THR A 27 -3.34 45.58 14.44
C THR A 27 -4.23 44.89 15.46
N THR A 28 -5.46 44.58 15.07
CA THR A 28 -6.47 43.87 15.90
C THR A 28 -6.57 42.38 15.58
N ASN A 29 -5.70 41.86 14.70
CA ASN A 29 -5.81 40.51 14.14
C ASN A 29 -5.12 39.40 14.96
N LEU A 30 -5.01 39.56 16.29
CA LEU A 30 -4.60 38.47 17.18
C LEU A 30 -5.64 38.25 18.28
N SER A 31 -6.02 37.00 18.48
CA SER A 31 -6.84 36.55 19.61
C SER A 31 -5.94 35.91 20.67
N PRO A 32 -6.06 36.26 21.97
CA PRO A 32 -6.92 37.31 22.54
C PRO A 32 -6.36 38.73 22.30
N LEU A 33 -7.24 39.74 22.42
CA LEU A 33 -7.03 41.12 21.96
C LEU A 33 -5.95 41.87 22.78
N PHE A 34 -4.70 41.83 22.33
CA PHE A 34 -3.61 42.63 22.91
C PHE A 34 -3.28 43.81 22.01
N PHE A 35 -3.51 45.04 22.48
CA PHE A 35 -3.04 46.24 21.79
C PHE A 35 -1.52 46.33 21.90
N LYS A 36 -0.81 46.05 20.81
CA LYS A 36 0.65 46.27 20.71
C LYS A 36 0.94 47.46 19.81
N ALA A 37 1.44 48.53 20.39
CA ALA A 37 2.03 49.64 19.64
C ALA A 37 3.51 49.35 19.44
N THR A 38 3.91 48.94 18.23
CA THR A 38 5.32 48.85 17.86
C THR A 38 5.81 50.22 17.38
N SER A 39 6.95 50.68 17.90
CA SER A 39 7.61 51.88 17.39
C SER A 39 8.12 51.63 15.97
N VAL A 40 7.89 52.58 15.06
CA VAL A 40 8.46 52.51 13.70
C VAL A 40 9.98 52.62 13.82
N LEU A 41 10.67 51.47 13.75
CA LEU A 41 12.11 51.43 13.62
C LEU A 41 12.45 51.84 12.18
N LEU A 42 12.92 53.08 12.02
CA LEU A 42 13.44 53.63 10.75
C LEU A 42 14.80 53.02 10.40
N GLY A 43 14.91 51.69 10.44
CA GLY A 43 16.12 50.98 10.03
C GLY A 43 16.32 51.07 8.51
N GLU A 44 17.58 51.19 8.07
CA GLU A 44 17.95 51.03 6.67
C GLU A 44 17.36 49.72 6.12
N PRO A 45 16.71 49.72 4.94
CA PRO A 45 16.19 48.50 4.34
C PRO A 45 17.31 47.46 4.24
N LEU A 46 17.07 46.28 4.81
CA LEU A 46 18.04 45.20 4.90
C LEU A 46 18.72 44.99 3.53
N LYS A 47 20.05 45.08 3.49
CA LYS A 47 20.85 44.91 2.25
C LYS A 47 20.28 43.75 1.43
N LYS A 48 19.99 44.01 0.15
CA LYS A 48 19.44 43.00 -0.78
C LYS A 48 20.28 41.73 -0.65
N LYS A 49 19.65 40.59 -0.35
CA LYS A 49 20.33 39.31 -0.25
C LYS A 49 21.14 39.09 -1.53
N LYS A 50 22.47 38.99 -1.40
CA LYS A 50 23.35 38.77 -2.55
C LYS A 50 23.01 37.42 -3.18
N LYS A 51 22.92 37.37 -4.51
CA LYS A 51 22.74 36.12 -5.24
C LYS A 51 23.94 35.22 -4.93
N LEU A 52 23.68 33.99 -4.51
CA LEU A 52 24.72 33.00 -4.25
C LEU A 52 25.47 32.70 -5.55
N ASP A 53 26.77 32.42 -5.44
CA ASP A 53 27.59 32.04 -6.59
C ASP A 53 26.98 30.82 -7.30
N PRO A 54 26.94 30.82 -8.64
CA PRO A 54 26.33 29.74 -9.41
C PRO A 54 26.97 28.37 -9.09
N MET A 55 28.26 28.35 -8.74
CA MET A 55 28.97 27.14 -8.35
C MET A 55 28.46 26.56 -7.01
N ILE A 56 28.13 27.41 -6.03
CA ILE A 56 27.58 26.97 -4.73
C ILE A 56 26.16 26.43 -4.90
N VAL A 57 25.36 27.02 -5.79
CA VAL A 57 24.00 26.53 -6.12
C VAL A 57 24.06 25.14 -6.74
N ARG A 58 24.92 24.96 -7.77
CA ARG A 58 25.13 23.66 -8.43
C ARG A 58 25.62 22.59 -7.46
N GLN A 59 26.55 22.91 -6.56
CA GLN A 59 27.02 21.97 -5.53
C GLN A 59 25.92 21.57 -4.53
N ARG A 60 25.01 22.48 -4.17
CA ARG A 60 23.86 22.17 -3.30
C ARG A 60 22.86 21.25 -4.01
N GLU A 61 22.60 21.49 -5.29
CA GLU A 61 21.74 20.66 -6.12
C GLU A 61 22.32 19.26 -6.34
N GLU A 62 23.61 19.15 -6.66
CA GLU A 62 24.30 17.85 -6.79
C GLU A 62 24.28 17.07 -5.47
N LYS A 63 24.47 17.73 -4.32
CA LYS A 63 24.32 17.11 -3.00
C LYS A 63 22.88 16.64 -2.76
N ARG A 64 21.87 17.40 -3.15
CA ARG A 64 20.45 17.00 -3.04
C ARG A 64 20.15 15.80 -3.94
N LYS A 65 20.64 15.81 -5.18
CA LYS A 65 20.50 14.71 -6.14
C LYS A 65 21.12 13.42 -5.61
N ARG A 66 22.36 13.45 -5.13
CA ARG A 66 23.04 12.28 -4.54
C ARG A 66 22.31 11.73 -3.31
N ARG A 67 21.69 12.60 -2.49
CA ARG A 67 20.88 12.16 -1.34
C ARG A 67 19.62 11.44 -1.80
N LEU A 68 18.92 12.00 -2.78
CA LEU A 68 17.72 11.38 -3.35
C LEU A 68 18.04 10.05 -4.02
N GLU A 69 19.10 9.97 -4.82
CA GLU A 69 19.56 8.72 -5.45
C GLU A 69 19.86 7.62 -4.43
N LYS A 70 20.51 7.96 -3.31
CA LYS A 70 20.78 6.99 -2.24
C LYS A 70 19.50 6.52 -1.53
N LEU A 71 18.54 7.42 -1.32
CA LEU A 71 17.25 7.08 -0.73
C LEU A 71 16.44 6.18 -1.66
N ILE A 72 16.39 6.52 -2.94
CA ILE A 72 15.73 5.71 -3.98
C ILE A 72 16.34 4.31 -4.01
N LYS A 73 17.67 4.18 -4.12
CA LYS A 73 18.35 2.88 -4.11
C LYS A 73 18.08 2.05 -2.84
N ARG A 74 17.90 2.72 -1.69
CA ARG A 74 17.55 2.04 -0.43
C ARG A 74 16.11 1.56 -0.45
N MET A 75 15.17 2.37 -0.93
CA MET A 75 13.75 2.00 -1.04
C MET A 75 13.55 0.89 -2.08
N GLU A 76 14.24 0.96 -3.21
CA GLU A 76 14.25 -0.10 -4.23
C GLU A 76 14.72 -1.42 -3.63
N LYS A 77 15.82 -1.42 -2.87
CA LYS A 77 16.31 -2.63 -2.21
C LYS A 77 15.31 -3.23 -1.21
N GLY A 78 14.56 -2.38 -0.49
CA GLY A 78 13.50 -2.83 0.42
C GLY A 78 12.29 -3.40 -0.31
N ALA A 79 11.89 -2.81 -1.44
CA ALA A 79 10.76 -3.27 -2.25
C ALA A 79 10.94 -4.69 -2.83
N LEU A 80 12.18 -5.16 -2.99
CA LEU A 80 12.50 -6.52 -3.43
C LEU A 80 12.47 -7.56 -2.30
N GLN A 81 12.37 -7.16 -1.03
CA GLN A 81 12.31 -8.11 0.07
C GLN A 81 10.89 -8.69 0.19
N TYR A 82 10.76 -9.99 -0.03
CA TYR A 82 9.49 -10.70 0.15
C TYR A 82 9.14 -10.84 1.62
N LYS A 83 7.84 -10.83 1.93
CA LYS A 83 7.35 -11.20 3.25
C LYS A 83 7.69 -12.68 3.51
N PRO A 84 8.17 -13.03 4.71
CA PRO A 84 8.43 -14.43 5.05
C PRO A 84 7.12 -15.23 5.06
N ILE A 85 7.20 -16.51 4.69
CA ILE A 85 6.06 -17.42 4.63
C ILE A 85 6.07 -18.25 5.91
N GLU A 86 5.29 -17.83 6.90
CA GLU A 86 5.27 -18.46 8.23
C GLU A 86 4.90 -19.94 8.20
N GLU A 87 4.04 -20.36 7.27
CA GLU A 87 3.61 -21.77 7.13
C GLU A 87 4.74 -22.70 6.64
N CYS A 88 5.75 -22.15 5.95
CA CYS A 88 6.89 -22.92 5.48
C CYS A 88 8.00 -23.05 6.53
N GLU A 89 8.03 -22.17 7.52
CA GLU A 89 9.08 -22.12 8.54
C GLU A 89 8.64 -22.86 9.81
N VAL A 90 9.54 -23.65 10.40
CA VAL A 90 9.26 -24.31 11.68
C VAL A 90 9.43 -23.28 12.80
N PRO A 91 8.43 -23.04 13.65
CA PRO A 91 8.56 -22.13 14.79
C PRO A 91 9.68 -22.57 15.74
N MET A 92 10.53 -21.64 16.15
CA MET A 92 11.68 -21.92 17.03
C MET A 92 11.28 -22.61 18.34
N LYS A 93 10.12 -22.25 18.91
CA LYS A 93 9.57 -22.89 20.12
C LYS A 93 9.42 -24.41 19.98
N LEU A 94 9.06 -24.91 18.79
CA LEU A 94 8.91 -26.35 18.56
C LEU A 94 10.26 -27.06 18.45
N ILE A 95 11.32 -26.35 18.10
CA ILE A 95 12.68 -26.87 18.05
C ILE A 95 13.21 -27.01 19.47
N ASP A 96 13.01 -25.98 20.31
CA ASP A 96 13.43 -25.98 21.72
C ASP A 96 12.67 -27.03 22.55
N GLU A 97 11.35 -27.11 22.38
CA GLU A 97 10.48 -28.03 23.11
C GLU A 97 10.39 -29.43 22.46
N LYS A 98 11.28 -29.74 21.51
CA LYS A 98 11.23 -31.00 20.76
C LYS A 98 11.23 -32.19 21.70
N ASP A 99 12.21 -32.30 22.59
CA ASP A 99 12.36 -33.49 23.43
C ASP A 99 11.18 -33.69 24.40
N GLU A 100 10.56 -32.60 24.85
CA GLU A 100 9.37 -32.64 25.73
C GLU A 100 8.09 -33.03 24.98
N ARG A 101 7.94 -32.59 23.71
CA ARG A 101 6.74 -32.83 22.89
C ARG A 101 6.82 -34.09 22.02
N MET A 102 8.01 -34.67 21.88
CA MET A 102 8.22 -35.86 21.05
C MET A 102 7.49 -37.07 21.66
N ARG A 103 6.56 -37.64 20.89
CA ARG A 103 5.85 -38.88 21.26
C ARG A 103 6.69 -40.09 20.87
N HIS A 104 7.10 -40.89 21.83
CA HIS A 104 7.76 -42.18 21.59
C HIS A 104 6.70 -43.21 21.18
N LEU A 105 6.66 -43.53 19.88
CA LEU A 105 5.75 -44.53 19.33
C LEU A 105 6.40 -45.92 19.36
N PRO A 106 5.62 -47.00 19.56
CA PRO A 106 6.14 -48.35 19.43
C PRO A 106 6.58 -48.61 17.98
N PRO A 107 7.56 -49.51 17.76
CA PRO A 107 7.92 -49.93 16.42
C PRO A 107 6.69 -50.57 15.73
N ILE A 108 6.58 -50.30 14.44
CA ILE A 108 5.48 -50.80 13.61
C ILE A 108 5.73 -52.29 13.34
N SER A 109 4.69 -53.13 13.43
CA SER A 109 4.78 -54.56 13.10
C SER A 109 5.02 -54.78 11.60
N ASP A 110 5.79 -55.79 11.24
CA ASP A 110 6.11 -56.12 9.84
C ASP A 110 4.84 -56.35 8.99
N GLU A 111 3.82 -56.97 9.57
CA GLU A 111 2.51 -57.15 8.91
C GLU A 111 1.90 -55.80 8.51
N THR A 112 1.92 -54.83 9.43
CA THR A 112 1.36 -53.50 9.18
C THR A 112 2.22 -52.65 8.24
N THR A 113 3.53 -52.92 8.14
CA THR A 113 4.36 -52.29 7.09
C THR A 113 4.01 -52.84 5.72
N ASP A 114 3.84 -54.15 5.59
CA ASP A 114 3.49 -54.81 4.33
C ASP A 114 2.12 -54.35 3.82
N GLU A 115 1.13 -54.25 4.71
CA GLU A 115 -0.20 -53.72 4.37
C GLU A 115 -0.12 -52.29 3.83
N ARG A 116 0.68 -51.43 4.47
CA ARG A 116 0.88 -50.04 4.02
C ARG A 116 1.57 -49.99 2.66
N GLU A 117 2.54 -50.85 2.41
CA GLU A 117 3.22 -50.93 1.12
C GLU A 117 2.28 -51.41 0.01
N LEU A 118 1.47 -52.43 0.28
CA LEU A 118 0.46 -52.92 -0.65
C LEU A 118 -0.56 -51.82 -0.97
N LEU A 119 -1.03 -51.09 0.05
CA LEU A 119 -1.93 -49.96 -0.11
C LEU A 119 -1.31 -48.84 -0.96
N LYS A 120 -0.04 -48.50 -0.74
CA LYS A 120 0.68 -47.50 -1.54
C LYS A 120 0.77 -47.93 -3.01
N LYS A 121 1.06 -49.20 -3.29
CA LYS A 121 1.09 -49.76 -4.65
C LYS A 121 -0.30 -49.70 -5.31
N ALA A 122 -1.36 -50.04 -4.58
CA ALA A 122 -2.73 -49.92 -5.08
C ALA A 122 -3.11 -48.46 -5.35
N TRP A 123 -2.73 -47.55 -4.46
CA TRP A 123 -2.98 -46.11 -4.60
C TRP A 123 -2.26 -45.50 -5.80
N SER A 124 -1.00 -45.87 -6.03
CA SER A 124 -0.24 -45.37 -7.18
C SER A 124 -0.88 -45.81 -8.50
N LEU A 125 -1.30 -47.08 -8.60
CA LEU A 125 -2.04 -47.59 -9.76
C LEU A 125 -3.38 -46.88 -9.95
N TYR A 126 -4.12 -46.63 -8.86
CA TYR A 126 -5.38 -45.88 -8.91
C TYR A 126 -5.16 -44.45 -9.43
N LYS A 127 -4.16 -43.74 -8.91
CA LYS A 127 -3.85 -42.36 -9.33
C LYS A 127 -3.38 -42.29 -10.77
N LEU A 128 -2.59 -43.27 -11.22
CA LEU A 128 -2.19 -43.39 -12.62
C LEU A 128 -3.42 -43.55 -13.54
N ARG A 129 -4.37 -44.43 -13.18
CA ARG A 129 -5.62 -44.60 -13.94
C ARG A 129 -6.48 -43.33 -13.93
N GLN A 130 -6.56 -42.63 -12.79
CA GLN A 130 -7.27 -41.35 -12.70
C GLN A 130 -6.64 -40.31 -13.63
N HIS A 131 -5.32 -40.21 -13.67
CA HIS A 131 -4.59 -39.31 -14.55
C HIS A 131 -4.83 -39.62 -16.03
N TYR A 132 -4.73 -40.89 -16.45
CA TYR A 132 -5.01 -41.26 -17.84
C TYR A 132 -6.44 -40.96 -18.28
N ARG A 133 -7.43 -41.12 -17.38
CA ARG A 133 -8.82 -40.74 -17.67
C ARG A 133 -8.97 -39.23 -17.86
N LEU A 134 -8.31 -38.44 -17.01
CA LEU A 134 -8.31 -36.99 -17.14
C LEU A 134 -7.65 -36.56 -18.46
N MET A 135 -6.47 -37.10 -18.78
CA MET A 135 -5.76 -36.77 -20.02
C MET A 135 -6.62 -37.09 -21.26
N ARG A 136 -7.22 -38.30 -21.30
CA ARG A 136 -8.12 -38.68 -22.40
C ARG A 136 -9.33 -37.75 -22.53
N MET A 137 -9.87 -37.27 -21.41
CA MET A 137 -10.98 -36.32 -21.42
C MET A 137 -10.53 -34.97 -21.99
N VAL A 138 -9.38 -34.46 -21.57
CA VAL A 138 -8.79 -33.22 -22.09
C VAL A 138 -8.52 -33.35 -23.59
N ASP A 139 -7.88 -34.43 -24.04
CA ASP A 139 -7.62 -34.69 -25.46
C ASP A 139 -8.92 -34.72 -26.28
N ARG A 140 -9.98 -35.33 -25.74
CA ARG A 140 -11.29 -35.36 -26.39
C ARG A 140 -11.89 -33.96 -26.51
N VAL A 141 -11.84 -33.17 -25.44
CA VAL A 141 -12.37 -31.79 -25.44
C VAL A 141 -11.59 -30.92 -26.42
N LEU A 142 -10.26 -30.96 -26.38
CA LEU A 142 -9.40 -30.23 -27.33
C LEU A 142 -9.64 -30.66 -28.77
N GLY A 143 -9.73 -31.96 -29.03
CA GLY A 143 -10.04 -32.48 -30.36
C GLY A 143 -11.42 -32.05 -30.86
N SER A 144 -12.43 -32.00 -30.00
CA SER A 144 -13.76 -31.48 -30.37
C SER A 144 -13.74 -29.97 -30.61
N HIS A 145 -12.98 -29.22 -29.82
CA HIS A 145 -12.84 -27.78 -29.96
C HIS A 145 -12.16 -27.42 -31.29
N GLN A 146 -11.06 -28.10 -31.64
CA GLN A 146 -10.36 -27.89 -32.90
C GLN A 146 -11.26 -28.19 -34.11
N LYS A 147 -11.97 -29.33 -34.10
CA LYS A 147 -12.91 -29.67 -35.16
C LYS A 147 -13.99 -28.62 -35.34
N ALA A 148 -14.55 -28.13 -34.24
CA ALA A 148 -15.57 -27.08 -34.28
C ALA A 148 -15.02 -25.77 -34.87
N LEU A 149 -13.77 -25.40 -34.58
CA LEU A 149 -13.11 -24.23 -35.17
C LEU A 149 -12.82 -24.42 -36.66
N ASP A 150 -12.38 -25.62 -37.07
CA ASP A 150 -12.12 -25.93 -38.47
C ASP A 150 -13.42 -25.88 -39.30
N GLU A 151 -14.52 -26.43 -38.77
CA GLU A 151 -15.86 -26.33 -39.36
C GLU A 151 -16.35 -24.89 -39.43
N LEU A 152 -16.20 -24.13 -38.33
CA LEU A 152 -16.58 -22.71 -38.28
C LEU A 152 -15.84 -21.89 -39.33
N LYS A 153 -14.54 -22.16 -39.53
CA LYS A 153 -13.73 -21.46 -40.54
C LYS A 153 -14.20 -21.74 -41.97
N MET A 154 -14.66 -22.96 -42.25
CA MET A 154 -15.19 -23.32 -43.56
C MET A 154 -16.52 -22.63 -43.85
N GLU A 155 -17.36 -22.42 -42.82
CA GLU A 155 -18.67 -21.78 -42.95
C GLU A 155 -18.56 -20.25 -42.94
N SER A 156 -17.75 -19.67 -42.05
CA SER A 156 -17.59 -18.22 -41.87
C SER A 156 -16.22 -17.87 -41.26
N GLU A 157 -15.39 -17.20 -42.06
CA GLU A 157 -14.07 -16.74 -41.61
C GLU A 157 -14.17 -15.59 -40.59
N GLU A 158 -15.16 -14.71 -40.71
CA GLU A 158 -15.36 -13.58 -39.80
C GLU A 158 -15.62 -14.07 -38.36
N LEU A 159 -16.53 -15.03 -38.19
CA LEU A 159 -16.84 -15.62 -36.87
C LEU A 159 -15.65 -16.39 -36.28
N TYR A 160 -14.86 -17.05 -37.13
CA TYR A 160 -13.64 -17.72 -36.69
C TYR A 160 -12.61 -16.74 -36.11
N LEU A 161 -12.42 -15.58 -36.76
CA LEU A 161 -11.52 -14.53 -36.28
C LEU A 161 -11.97 -13.94 -34.96
N GLU A 162 -13.28 -13.79 -34.73
CA GLU A 162 -13.83 -13.37 -33.45
C GLU A 162 -13.66 -14.44 -32.36
N ALA A 163 -13.95 -15.70 -32.68
CA ALA A 163 -13.92 -16.81 -31.71
C ALA A 163 -12.52 -17.12 -31.15
N ILE A 164 -11.45 -16.81 -31.89
CA ILE A 164 -10.07 -17.03 -31.45
C ILE A 164 -9.56 -15.92 -30.52
N GLN A 165 -10.23 -14.78 -30.47
CA GLN A 165 -9.79 -13.68 -29.63
C GLN A 165 -9.84 -14.07 -28.15
N VAL A 166 -8.83 -13.62 -27.41
CA VAL A 166 -8.78 -13.84 -25.96
C VAL A 166 -9.81 -12.95 -25.29
N ASP A 167 -10.75 -13.56 -24.55
CA ASP A 167 -11.68 -12.81 -23.72
C ASP A 167 -10.96 -12.22 -22.50
N LEU A 168 -10.75 -10.90 -22.52
CA LEU A 168 -10.12 -10.17 -21.41
C LEU A 168 -10.99 -10.15 -20.16
N ASN A 169 -12.31 -10.40 -20.27
CA ASN A 169 -13.21 -10.46 -19.11
C ASN A 169 -13.02 -11.73 -18.28
N LEU A 170 -12.30 -12.74 -18.81
CA LEU A 170 -11.98 -13.96 -18.08
C LEU A 170 -11.03 -13.69 -16.91
N VAL A 171 -10.31 -12.56 -16.91
CA VAL A 171 -9.37 -12.20 -15.84
C VAL A 171 -9.86 -10.92 -15.14
N PRO A 172 -10.19 -10.93 -13.83
CA PRO A 172 -9.93 -11.99 -12.85
C PRO A 172 -11.06 -13.03 -12.73
N TYR A 173 -10.75 -14.30 -12.94
CA TYR A 173 -11.63 -15.42 -12.64
C TYR A 173 -11.57 -15.79 -11.15
N SER A 174 -12.73 -15.92 -10.49
CA SER A 174 -12.84 -16.40 -9.11
C SER A 174 -13.87 -17.52 -9.02
N SER A 175 -13.50 -18.61 -8.34
CA SER A 175 -14.40 -19.71 -8.01
C SER A 175 -14.17 -20.18 -6.57
N ARG A 176 -15.24 -20.65 -5.93
CA ARG A 176 -15.18 -21.26 -4.60
C ARG A 176 -15.25 -22.78 -4.77
N GLY A 177 -14.39 -23.49 -4.06
CA GLY A 177 -14.39 -24.96 -4.05
C GLY A 177 -15.67 -25.53 -3.44
N PRO A 178 -15.95 -26.82 -3.68
CA PRO A 178 -17.09 -27.51 -3.07
C PRO A 178 -16.95 -27.55 -1.54
N VAL A 179 -18.05 -27.37 -0.84
CA VAL A 179 -18.14 -27.50 0.62
C VAL A 179 -18.49 -28.93 1.02
N SER A 180 -18.02 -29.38 2.18
CA SER A 180 -18.34 -30.72 2.70
C SER A 180 -19.83 -30.93 2.91
N THR A 181 -20.54 -29.89 3.35
CA THR A 181 -21.99 -29.88 3.55
C THR A 181 -22.58 -28.63 2.92
N PRO A 182 -23.73 -28.72 2.23
CA PRO A 182 -24.38 -27.55 1.65
C PRO A 182 -24.90 -26.61 2.75
N PRO A 183 -25.05 -25.31 2.46
CA PRO A 183 -25.50 -24.33 3.45
C PRO A 183 -26.96 -24.59 3.88
N ILE A 184 -27.20 -24.49 5.19
CA ILE A 184 -28.55 -24.55 5.75
C ILE A 184 -29.21 -23.18 5.53
N LYS A 185 -30.42 -23.18 4.96
CA LYS A 185 -31.19 -21.95 4.73
C LYS A 185 -31.55 -21.29 6.07
N ASN A 186 -31.35 -19.98 6.16
CA ASN A 186 -31.69 -19.16 7.33
C ASN A 186 -31.03 -19.61 8.64
N TYR A 187 -29.83 -20.18 8.58
CA TYR A 187 -29.07 -20.52 9.78
C TYR A 187 -28.70 -19.23 10.55
N PRO A 188 -29.15 -19.05 11.80
CA PRO A 188 -28.75 -17.90 12.60
C PRO A 188 -27.31 -18.15 13.08
N SER A 189 -26.33 -17.54 12.40
CA SER A 189 -24.96 -17.55 12.87
C SER A 189 -24.86 -16.76 14.18
N PRO A 190 -24.12 -17.26 15.19
CA PRO A 190 -23.82 -16.46 16.37
C PRO A 190 -23.03 -15.21 15.98
N ASP A 191 -23.30 -14.10 16.68
CA ASP A 191 -22.56 -12.86 16.51
C ASP A 191 -21.15 -12.97 17.10
N GLY A 192 -20.18 -12.34 16.44
CA GLY A 192 -18.78 -12.29 16.88
C GLY A 192 -17.99 -11.21 16.15
N GLU A 193 -16.92 -10.74 16.78
CA GLU A 193 -16.02 -9.74 16.20
C GLU A 193 -14.85 -10.41 15.47
N TYR A 194 -14.58 -9.97 14.24
CA TYR A 194 -13.38 -10.37 13.51
C TYR A 194 -12.25 -9.39 13.80
N GLN A 195 -11.17 -9.86 14.42
CA GLN A 195 -9.94 -9.10 14.59
C GLN A 195 -8.85 -9.66 13.68
N ASP A 196 -8.30 -8.81 12.81
CA ASP A 196 -7.16 -9.17 11.98
C ASP A 196 -5.88 -9.16 12.83
N ILE A 197 -5.27 -10.33 13.00
CA ILE A 197 -4.03 -10.54 13.77
C ILE A 197 -2.85 -10.78 12.81
N SER A 198 -3.03 -10.51 11.51
CA SER A 198 -1.95 -10.67 10.53
C SER A 198 -0.76 -9.76 10.85
N LYS A 199 0.45 -10.34 10.79
CA LYS A 199 1.67 -9.58 11.11
C LYS A 199 1.96 -8.58 9.99
N THR A 200 2.12 -7.32 10.36
CA THR A 200 2.59 -6.28 9.45
C THR A 200 4.11 -6.34 9.33
N TRP A 201 4.61 -6.65 8.14
CA TRP A 201 6.02 -6.61 7.79
C TRP A 201 6.31 -5.25 7.13
N GLY A 202 7.20 -4.46 7.71
CA GLY A 202 7.56 -3.11 7.25
C GLY A 202 9.07 -2.91 7.13
#